data_AF-A0A8B5XIU9-F1
#
_entry.id   AF-A0A8B5XIU9-F1
#
_cell.length_a   1.000
_cell.length_b   1.000
_cell.length_c   1.000
_cell.angle_alpha   90.00
_cell.angle_beta   90.00
_cell.angle_gamma   90.00
#
_symmetry.space_group_name_H-M   'P 1'
#
loop_
_entity.id
_entity.type
_entity.pdbx_description
1 polymer ?
#
loop_
_entity_poly.entity_id
_entity_poly.type
_entity_poly.pdbx_seq_one_letter_code
_entity_poly.pdbx_strand_id
1 'polypeptide(L)'
;VKYIIDKYGVKGWYHGDNGKRYYFTPEGEMLRNKTAVIGENQYSFDESGVATLVKGIDYGRVVIQHVDEAGNTVKENDTFLDKTEVGTGFDYDFKKAITPTEFYKQSLEKYQIVSIDGVEIQKQLKDEWNHNVVSKTAPGTRVIKVVYKVNKGSFKVYYRQKGTSTELAEATVDNNDGQEYDVSLVNTFHAKDIAGYRPVKASLEATNKHKGVNEVVFEYEPIADTSNPTTPTPTVAHPEDKETEIGNHGPLPSKAQLDYHKEELAAFIHYGMNT
;
A
#
# COMPACT_ATOMS: atom_id res chain seq x y z
N VAL A 1 -16.59 -2.31 -42.70
CA VAL A 1 -15.86 -1.04 -42.53
C VAL A 1 -16.79 0.17 -42.32
N LYS A 2 -17.85 0.35 -43.13
CA LYS A 2 -18.82 1.48 -43.00
C LYS A 2 -19.70 1.48 -41.72
N TYR A 3 -19.75 0.38 -40.96
CA TYR A 3 -20.66 0.18 -39.81
C TYR A 3 -20.02 0.42 -38.43
N ILE A 4 -18.69 0.57 -38.34
CA ILE A 4 -17.98 0.83 -37.06
C ILE A 4 -17.91 2.34 -36.77
N ILE A 5 -17.91 3.18 -37.81
CA ILE A 5 -17.78 4.64 -37.69
C ILE A 5 -19.08 5.28 -37.18
N ASP A 6 -20.25 4.76 -37.59
CA ASP A 6 -21.57 5.29 -37.18
C ASP A 6 -21.93 5.04 -35.71
N LYS A 7 -21.29 4.08 -35.03
CA LYS A 7 -21.62 3.71 -33.65
C LYS A 7 -20.75 4.39 -32.58
N TYR A 8 -19.59 4.95 -32.97
CA TYR A 8 -18.59 5.52 -32.05
C TYR A 8 -18.07 6.90 -32.47
N GLY A 9 -18.73 7.57 -33.43
CA GLY A 9 -18.24 8.75 -34.15
C GLY A 9 -17.46 9.73 -33.29
N VAL A 10 -16.12 9.69 -33.40
CA VAL A 10 -15.22 10.62 -32.75
C VAL A 10 -15.52 12.01 -33.34
N LYS A 11 -15.85 12.97 -32.48
CA LYS A 11 -16.12 14.36 -32.87
C LYS A 11 -15.09 15.26 -32.21
N GLY A 12 -14.60 16.26 -32.94
CA GLY A 12 -13.59 17.19 -32.46
C GLY A 12 -12.18 16.62 -32.52
N TRP A 13 -11.33 17.05 -31.57
CA TRP A 13 -9.92 16.67 -31.53
C TRP A 13 -9.72 15.21 -31.12
N TYR A 14 -8.98 14.48 -31.93
CA TYR A 14 -8.47 13.16 -31.62
C TYR A 14 -6.94 13.20 -31.53
N HIS A 15 -6.39 12.61 -30.47
CA HIS A 15 -4.95 12.47 -30.28
C HIS A 15 -4.60 10.99 -30.47
N GLY A 16 -3.84 10.68 -31.52
CA GLY A 16 -3.39 9.31 -31.77
C GLY A 16 -2.22 8.93 -30.87
N ASP A 17 -2.02 7.64 -30.65
CA ASP A 17 -0.93 7.10 -29.80
C ASP A 17 0.48 7.46 -30.29
N ASN A 18 0.60 7.92 -31.54
CA ASN A 18 1.83 8.41 -32.15
C ASN A 18 2.10 9.91 -31.91
N GLY A 19 1.34 10.56 -31.02
CA GLY A 19 1.47 11.99 -30.72
C GLY A 19 0.90 12.93 -31.80
N LYS A 20 0.25 12.39 -32.83
CA LYS A 20 -0.36 13.18 -33.91
C LYS A 20 -1.80 13.53 -33.56
N ARG A 21 -2.22 14.73 -33.97
CA ARG A 21 -3.58 15.23 -33.76
C ARG A 21 -4.37 15.23 -35.07
N TYR A 22 -5.63 14.85 -34.97
CA TYR A 22 -6.61 14.86 -36.05
C TYR A 22 -7.85 15.61 -35.58
N TYR A 23 -8.65 16.12 -36.51
CA TYR A 23 -9.92 16.75 -36.19
C TYR A 23 -11.03 16.15 -37.01
N PHE A 24 -12.10 15.73 -36.34
CA PHE A 24 -13.33 15.23 -36.95
C PHE A 24 -14.43 16.27 -36.83
N THR A 25 -15.11 16.59 -37.93
CA THR A 25 -16.24 17.53 -37.93
C THR A 25 -17.39 17.04 -37.05
N PRO A 26 -18.38 17.90 -36.75
CA PRO A 26 -19.60 17.45 -36.07
C PRO A 26 -20.33 16.29 -36.78
N GLU A 27 -20.18 16.20 -38.10
CA GLU A 27 -20.71 15.13 -38.97
C GLU A 27 -19.84 13.85 -38.94
N GLY A 28 -18.70 13.87 -38.25
CA GLY A 28 -17.80 12.73 -38.11
C GLY A 28 -16.78 12.58 -39.25
N GLU A 29 -16.61 13.60 -40.11
CA GLU A 29 -15.64 13.58 -41.19
C GLU A 29 -14.27 14.09 -40.74
N MET A 30 -13.19 13.35 -41.04
CA MET A 30 -11.83 13.80 -40.72
C MET A 30 -11.39 14.93 -41.66
N LEU A 31 -10.90 16.04 -41.10
CA LEU A 31 -10.25 17.09 -41.90
C LEU A 31 -8.91 16.60 -42.43
N ARG A 32 -8.67 16.74 -43.73
CA ARG A 32 -7.41 16.42 -44.44
C ARG A 32 -7.26 17.29 -45.68
N ASN A 33 -6.02 17.49 -46.13
CA ASN A 33 -5.65 18.29 -47.30
C ASN A 33 -6.26 19.71 -47.33
N LYS A 34 -6.41 20.36 -46.18
CA LYS A 34 -6.97 21.72 -46.10
C LYS A 34 -6.53 22.47 -44.85
N THR A 35 -6.72 23.77 -44.86
CA THR A 35 -6.58 24.62 -43.67
C THR A 35 -7.97 24.91 -43.09
N ALA A 36 -8.10 24.88 -41.77
CA ALA A 36 -9.35 25.22 -41.07
C ALA A 36 -9.08 26.02 -39.80
N VAL A 37 -10.02 26.90 -39.44
CA VAL A 37 -10.03 27.60 -38.16
C VAL A 37 -10.85 26.79 -37.17
N ILE A 38 -10.26 26.46 -36.02
CA ILE A 38 -10.87 25.67 -34.95
C ILE A 38 -10.68 26.44 -33.64
N GLY A 39 -11.77 26.99 -33.12
CA GLY A 39 -11.69 27.96 -32.03
C GLY A 39 -10.95 29.22 -32.47
N GLU A 40 -9.94 29.64 -31.72
CA GLU A 40 -9.12 30.83 -31.99
C GLU A 40 -7.88 30.53 -32.86
N ASN A 41 -7.67 29.26 -33.20
CA ASN A 41 -6.46 28.78 -33.87
C ASN A 41 -6.74 28.35 -35.32
N GLN A 42 -5.76 28.54 -36.18
CA GLN A 42 -5.78 28.05 -37.56
C GLN A 42 -4.82 26.87 -37.71
N TYR A 43 -5.32 25.76 -38.28
CA TYR A 43 -4.55 24.53 -38.48
C TYR A 43 -4.55 24.14 -39.96
N SER A 44 -3.41 23.64 -40.43
CA SER A 44 -3.28 22.93 -41.71
C SER A 44 -3.36 21.43 -41.45
N PHE A 45 -4.11 20.71 -42.29
CA PHE A 45 -4.28 19.26 -42.23
C PHE A 45 -3.64 18.63 -43.47
N ASP A 46 -2.70 17.71 -43.26
CA ASP A 46 -2.04 16.99 -44.35
C ASP A 46 -2.94 15.91 -44.99
N GLU A 47 -2.39 15.12 -45.92
CA GLU A 47 -3.12 14.06 -46.62
C GLU A 47 -3.65 12.97 -45.67
N SER A 48 -2.92 12.70 -44.60
CA SER A 48 -3.29 11.76 -43.55
C SER A 48 -4.25 12.37 -42.51
N GLY A 49 -4.54 13.68 -42.61
CA GLY A 49 -5.37 14.42 -41.65
C GLY A 49 -4.63 14.90 -40.41
N VAL A 50 -3.30 14.86 -40.41
CA VAL A 50 -2.48 15.32 -39.28
C VAL A 50 -2.51 16.84 -39.24
N ALA A 51 -2.89 17.38 -38.09
CA ALA A 51 -3.02 18.81 -37.86
C ALA A 51 -1.66 19.45 -37.49
N THR A 52 -1.35 20.57 -38.12
CA THR A 52 -0.23 21.46 -37.78
C THR A 52 -0.78 22.85 -37.51
N LEU A 53 -0.43 23.46 -36.37
CA LEU A 53 -0.81 24.85 -36.07
C LEU A 53 -0.12 25.80 -37.05
N VAL A 54 -0.89 26.68 -37.69
CA VAL A 54 -0.40 27.70 -38.63
C VAL A 54 -0.48 29.09 -38.01
N LYS A 55 -1.53 29.37 -37.22
CA LYS A 55 -1.73 30.67 -36.56
C LYS A 55 -2.47 30.49 -35.23
N GLY A 56 -2.07 31.25 -34.22
CA GLY A 56 -2.65 31.20 -32.87
C GLY A 56 -1.68 30.57 -31.87
N ILE A 57 -2.20 30.18 -30.70
CA ILE A 57 -1.42 29.59 -29.61
C ILE A 57 -2.08 28.27 -29.22
N ASP A 58 -1.32 27.18 -29.29
CA ASP A 58 -1.76 25.88 -28.80
C ASP A 58 -1.27 25.68 -27.37
N TYR A 59 -2.03 24.94 -26.57
CA TYR A 59 -1.72 24.71 -25.16
C TYR A 59 -1.54 23.21 -24.89
N GLY A 60 -0.55 22.92 -24.06
CA GLY A 60 -0.27 21.60 -23.52
C GLY A 60 -0.59 21.49 -22.03
N ARG A 61 -0.73 20.25 -21.58
CA ARG A 61 -0.90 19.85 -20.18
C ARG A 61 0.11 18.75 -19.86
N VAL A 62 0.66 18.76 -18.66
CA VAL A 62 1.54 17.69 -18.16
C VAL A 62 0.95 17.12 -16.88
N VAL A 63 0.67 15.82 -16.90
CA VAL A 63 0.13 15.05 -15.77
C VAL A 63 1.16 14.04 -15.31
N ILE A 64 1.27 13.86 -14.00
CA ILE A 64 2.09 12.81 -13.38
C ILE A 64 1.17 11.65 -13.03
N GLN A 65 1.42 10.50 -13.65
CA GLN A 65 0.67 9.27 -13.38
C GLN A 65 1.48 8.38 -12.42
N HIS A 66 0.83 7.90 -11.36
CA HIS A 66 1.46 7.06 -10.35
C HIS A 66 0.88 5.65 -10.39
N VAL A 67 1.68 4.68 -10.84
CA VAL A 67 1.24 3.30 -11.05
C VAL A 67 2.22 2.28 -10.50
N ASP A 68 1.76 1.07 -10.24
CA ASP A 68 2.64 -0.07 -9.96
C ASP A 68 3.20 -0.71 -11.25
N GLU A 69 4.00 -1.76 -11.10
CA GLU A 69 4.56 -2.54 -12.23
C GLU A 69 3.47 -3.20 -13.11
N ALA A 70 2.26 -3.43 -12.58
CA ALA A 70 1.12 -3.95 -13.31
C ALA A 70 0.26 -2.86 -13.98
N GLY A 71 0.56 -1.58 -13.73
CA GLY A 71 -0.17 -0.43 -14.25
C GLY A 71 -1.37 0.00 -13.40
N ASN A 72 -1.57 -0.57 -12.22
CA ASN A 72 -2.64 -0.15 -11.30
C ASN A 72 -2.26 1.17 -10.65
N THR A 73 -3.25 2.04 -10.43
CA THR A 73 -3.05 3.34 -9.78
C THR A 73 -2.61 3.17 -8.32
N VAL A 74 -1.49 3.81 -7.95
CA VAL A 74 -0.93 3.77 -6.58
C VAL A 74 -1.35 4.99 -5.76
N LYS A 75 -1.48 6.15 -6.41
CA LYS A 75 -2.11 7.37 -5.87
C LYS A 75 -2.77 8.14 -7.01
N GLU A 76 -3.62 9.10 -6.66
CA GLU A 76 -4.21 10.01 -7.63
C GLU A 76 -3.13 10.74 -8.46
N ASN A 77 -3.46 11.00 -9.72
CA ASN A 77 -2.55 11.66 -10.66
C ASN A 77 -2.41 13.14 -10.31
N ASP A 78 -1.20 13.68 -10.37
CA ASP A 78 -0.95 15.09 -10.15
C ASP A 78 -1.01 15.85 -11.48
N THR A 79 -1.52 17.09 -11.47
CA THR A 79 -1.35 18.01 -12.61
C THR A 79 -0.15 18.89 -12.35
N PHE A 80 0.91 18.72 -13.13
CA PHE A 80 2.14 19.50 -12.99
C PHE A 80 2.05 20.83 -13.77
N LEU A 81 1.59 20.76 -15.02
CA LEU A 81 1.32 21.94 -15.85
C LEU A 81 -0.07 21.81 -16.43
N ASP A 82 -0.82 22.91 -16.41
CA ASP A 82 -2.10 23.02 -17.07
C ASP A 82 -2.13 24.25 -17.97
N LYS A 83 -2.81 24.14 -19.11
CA LYS A 83 -2.97 25.20 -20.11
C LYS A 83 -1.69 26.04 -20.35
N THR A 84 -0.56 25.36 -20.58
CA THR A 84 0.74 26.01 -20.81
C THR A 84 1.04 26.05 -22.31
N GLU A 85 1.53 27.17 -22.84
CA GLU A 85 1.81 27.30 -24.27
C GLU A 85 2.70 26.17 -24.78
N VAL A 86 2.40 25.63 -25.97
CA VAL A 86 3.19 24.57 -26.58
C VAL A 86 4.61 25.06 -26.89
N GLY A 87 5.60 24.24 -26.58
CA GLY A 87 7.02 24.56 -26.77
C GLY A 87 7.68 25.22 -25.56
N THR A 88 6.93 25.62 -24.54
CA THR A 88 7.47 26.08 -23.26
C THR A 88 8.27 24.96 -22.59
N GLY A 89 9.53 25.25 -22.27
CA GLY A 89 10.39 24.32 -21.53
C GLY A 89 9.94 24.17 -20.08
N PHE A 90 10.08 22.97 -19.53
CA PHE A 90 9.85 22.70 -18.12
C PHE A 90 10.89 21.73 -17.55
N ASP A 91 11.01 21.77 -16.23
CA ASP A 91 11.87 20.92 -15.44
C ASP A 91 11.05 20.40 -14.24
N TYR A 92 10.69 19.12 -14.28
CA TYR A 92 9.95 18.45 -13.22
C TYR A 92 10.90 17.68 -12.31
N ASP A 93 11.16 18.21 -11.13
CA ASP A 93 11.90 17.53 -10.05
C ASP A 93 10.92 16.66 -9.23
N PHE A 94 11.02 15.34 -9.39
CA PHE A 94 10.13 14.40 -8.72
C PHE A 94 10.27 14.45 -7.20
N LYS A 95 11.51 14.46 -6.68
CA LYS A 95 11.74 14.38 -5.23
C LYS A 95 11.24 15.64 -4.53
N LYS A 96 11.48 16.81 -5.12
CA LYS A 96 10.93 18.09 -4.64
C LYS A 96 9.41 18.10 -4.67
N ALA A 97 8.78 17.57 -5.72
CA ALA A 97 7.33 17.54 -5.86
C ALA A 97 6.65 16.56 -4.88
N ILE A 98 7.22 15.38 -4.68
CA ILE A 98 6.58 14.33 -3.86
C ILE A 98 6.81 14.53 -2.36
N THR A 99 7.96 15.06 -1.94
CA THR A 99 8.35 15.21 -0.52
C THR A 99 7.31 15.88 0.39
N PRO A 100 6.64 16.98 0.00
CA PRO A 100 5.65 17.63 0.87
C PRO A 100 4.34 16.85 1.01
N THR A 101 4.09 15.81 0.20
CA THR A 101 2.81 15.09 0.16
C THR A 101 2.64 14.14 1.35
N GLU A 102 1.40 13.93 1.80
CA GLU A 102 1.09 12.93 2.83
C GLU A 102 1.40 11.50 2.35
N PHE A 103 1.21 11.23 1.06
CA PHE A 103 1.59 9.97 0.44
C PHE A 103 3.07 9.64 0.68
N TYR A 104 3.97 10.62 0.48
CA TYR A 104 5.39 10.44 0.72
C TYR A 104 5.68 10.06 2.17
N LYS A 105 5.15 10.85 3.12
CA LYS A 105 5.37 10.63 4.57
C LYS A 105 4.92 9.25 5.03
N GLN A 106 3.80 8.76 4.51
CA GLN A 106 3.23 7.46 4.91
C GLN A 106 3.85 6.27 4.16
N SER A 107 4.56 6.50 3.06
CA SER A 107 5.00 5.43 2.16
C SER A 107 6.52 5.28 2.02
N LEU A 108 7.30 5.98 2.84
CA LEU A 108 8.77 5.98 2.81
C LEU A 108 9.37 4.57 2.79
N GLU A 109 8.86 3.69 3.64
CA GLU A 109 9.33 2.32 3.77
C GLU A 109 8.64 1.36 2.79
N LYS A 110 7.45 1.74 2.31
CA LYS A 110 6.57 0.87 1.53
C LYS A 110 7.02 0.72 0.08
N TYR A 111 7.51 1.78 -0.55
CA TYR A 111 7.76 1.77 -1.99
C TYR A 111 9.21 2.02 -2.37
N GLN A 112 9.61 1.39 -3.46
CA GLN A 112 10.72 1.81 -4.32
C GLN A 112 10.19 2.40 -5.62
N ILE A 113 10.94 3.33 -6.19
CA ILE A 113 10.70 3.89 -7.52
C ILE A 113 11.48 3.07 -8.53
N VAL A 114 10.75 2.38 -9.41
CA VAL A 114 11.30 1.56 -10.48
C VAL A 114 11.77 2.46 -11.62
N SER A 115 10.90 3.34 -12.10
CA SER A 115 11.20 4.26 -13.20
C SER A 115 10.39 5.56 -13.14
N ILE A 116 10.93 6.62 -13.74
CA ILE A 116 10.22 7.88 -14.00
C ILE A 116 10.34 8.17 -15.49
N ASP A 117 9.22 8.38 -16.18
CA ASP A 117 9.17 8.66 -17.62
C ASP A 117 9.91 7.62 -18.48
N GLY A 118 9.91 6.36 -18.04
CA GLY A 118 10.63 5.24 -18.68
C GLY A 118 12.12 5.15 -18.35
N VAL A 119 12.68 6.11 -17.60
CA VAL A 119 14.06 6.06 -17.12
C VAL A 119 14.14 5.26 -15.82
N GLU A 120 15.00 4.24 -15.78
CA GLU A 120 15.21 3.42 -14.58
C GLU A 120 15.83 4.21 -13.43
N ILE A 121 15.24 4.10 -12.25
CA ILE A 121 15.70 4.75 -11.01
C ILE A 121 16.19 3.71 -10.01
N GLN A 122 15.36 2.68 -9.72
CA GLN A 122 15.66 1.57 -8.81
C GLN A 122 16.15 2.02 -7.41
N LYS A 123 15.50 3.05 -6.83
CA LYS A 123 15.82 3.59 -5.49
C LYS A 123 14.61 3.52 -4.57
N GLN A 124 14.83 3.35 -3.26
CA GLN A 124 13.72 3.43 -2.32
C GLN A 124 13.19 4.87 -2.24
N LEU A 125 11.90 5.01 -1.93
CA LEU A 125 11.31 6.34 -1.79
C LEU A 125 12.00 7.17 -0.70
N LYS A 126 12.44 6.51 0.38
CA LYS A 126 13.18 7.11 1.50
C LYS A 126 14.63 7.48 1.22
N ASP A 127 15.25 6.89 0.19
CA ASP A 127 16.68 7.11 -0.08
C ASP A 127 16.95 8.55 -0.54
N GLU A 128 18.18 9.03 -0.35
CA GLU A 128 18.65 10.29 -0.90
C GLU A 128 19.07 10.12 -2.36
N TRP A 129 18.26 10.67 -3.27
CA TRP A 129 18.50 10.72 -4.72
C TRP A 129 17.67 11.84 -5.32
N ASN A 130 17.96 12.22 -6.56
CA ASN A 130 17.11 13.15 -7.32
C ASN A 130 17.01 12.73 -8.79
N HIS A 131 15.90 13.09 -9.43
CA HIS A 131 15.69 12.91 -10.86
C HIS A 131 14.75 13.98 -11.40
N ASN A 132 15.15 14.57 -12.53
CA ASN A 132 14.44 15.65 -13.19
C ASN A 132 14.01 15.21 -14.59
N VAL A 133 12.75 15.46 -14.92
CA VAL A 133 12.25 15.30 -16.30
C VAL A 133 12.25 16.67 -16.96
N VAL A 134 13.24 16.89 -17.83
CA VAL A 134 13.38 18.13 -18.61
C VAL A 134 12.81 17.93 -20.00
N SER A 135 11.81 18.73 -20.38
CA SER A 135 11.18 18.63 -21.70
C SER A 135 10.50 19.93 -22.09
N LYS A 136 9.71 19.89 -23.17
CA LYS A 136 8.84 20.98 -23.61
C LYS A 136 7.40 20.52 -23.62
N THR A 137 6.48 21.42 -23.34
CA THR A 137 5.04 21.17 -23.50
C THR A 137 4.73 20.84 -24.95
N ALA A 138 3.89 19.83 -25.14
CA ALA A 138 3.39 19.40 -26.44
C ALA A 138 1.87 19.59 -26.50
N PRO A 139 1.28 19.67 -27.70
CA PRO A 139 -0.17 19.71 -27.85
C PRO A 139 -0.87 18.57 -27.11
N GLY A 140 -1.94 18.87 -26.37
CA GLY A 140 -2.69 17.86 -25.61
C GLY A 140 -2.08 17.54 -24.24
N THR A 141 -2.29 16.32 -23.74
CA THR A 141 -1.80 15.90 -22.41
C THR A 141 -0.60 14.97 -22.54
N ARG A 142 0.55 15.41 -22.04
CA ARG A 142 1.72 14.56 -21.80
C ARG A 142 1.57 13.89 -20.44
N VAL A 143 1.80 12.57 -20.40
CA VAL A 143 1.79 11.80 -19.15
C VAL A 143 3.22 11.43 -18.80
N ILE A 144 3.72 11.91 -17.67
CA ILE A 144 4.96 11.43 -17.04
C ILE A 144 4.57 10.29 -16.11
N LYS A 145 4.99 9.07 -16.42
CA LYS A 145 4.65 7.89 -15.60
C LYS A 145 5.72 7.63 -14.55
N VAL A 146 5.32 7.57 -13.28
CA VAL A 146 6.14 7.11 -12.15
C VAL A 146 5.69 5.71 -11.79
N VAL A 147 6.62 4.75 -11.85
CA VAL A 147 6.36 3.34 -11.57
C VAL A 147 6.90 2.99 -10.18
N TYR A 148 6.01 2.48 -9.34
CA TYR A 148 6.28 2.06 -7.98
C TYR A 148 6.35 0.54 -7.89
N LYS A 149 7.09 0.07 -6.89
CA LYS A 149 7.10 -1.33 -6.50
C LYS A 149 7.07 -1.43 -4.98
N VAL A 150 6.24 -2.33 -4.45
CA VAL A 150 6.18 -2.57 -3.01
C VAL A 150 7.50 -3.20 -2.56
N ASN A 151 8.09 -2.64 -1.51
CA ASN A 151 9.26 -3.20 -0.87
C ASN A 151 8.88 -4.50 -0.17
N LYS A 152 9.81 -5.44 -0.14
CA LYS A 152 9.63 -6.73 0.49
C LYS A 152 10.63 -6.95 1.63
N GLY A 153 10.23 -7.74 2.61
CA GLY A 153 11.05 -8.07 3.77
C GLY A 153 10.73 -9.44 4.36
N SER A 154 11.61 -9.92 5.21
CA SER A 154 11.47 -11.17 5.94
C SER A 154 11.43 -10.90 7.44
N PHE A 155 11.18 -11.94 8.24
CA PHE A 155 11.25 -11.84 9.69
C PHE A 155 12.31 -12.78 10.25
N LYS A 156 13.04 -12.29 11.25
CA LYS A 156 13.85 -13.11 12.13
C LYS A 156 13.15 -13.19 13.48
N VAL A 157 12.82 -14.41 13.89
CA VAL A 157 12.06 -14.71 15.10
C VAL A 157 13.02 -15.16 16.18
N TYR A 158 13.06 -14.39 17.28
CA TYR A 158 13.90 -14.67 18.45
C TYR A 158 13.07 -15.25 19.58
N TYR A 159 13.68 -16.15 20.34
CA TYR A 159 13.08 -16.77 21.52
C TYR A 159 13.93 -16.44 22.74
N ARG A 160 13.47 -15.50 23.57
CA ARG A 160 14.28 -14.93 24.67
C ARG A 160 13.65 -15.17 26.03
N GLN A 161 14.48 -15.32 27.05
CA GLN A 161 14.00 -15.30 28.43
C GLN A 161 13.47 -13.89 28.77
N LYS A 162 12.27 -13.83 29.32
CA LYS A 162 11.54 -12.58 29.62
C LYS A 162 12.40 -11.59 30.39
N GLY A 163 12.45 -10.35 29.90
CA GLY A 163 13.23 -9.27 30.52
C GLY A 163 14.74 -9.39 30.34
N THR A 164 15.24 -10.28 29.48
CA THR A 164 16.66 -10.45 29.20
C THR A 164 16.94 -10.52 27.69
N SER A 165 18.21 -10.40 27.31
CA SER A 165 18.68 -10.67 25.94
C SER A 165 19.13 -12.12 25.74
N THR A 166 18.93 -13.00 26.72
CA THR A 166 19.35 -14.40 26.66
C THR A 166 18.48 -15.17 25.69
N GLU A 167 19.09 -15.70 24.63
CA GLU A 167 18.40 -16.55 23.64
C GLU A 167 18.29 -17.99 24.18
N LEU A 168 17.07 -18.53 24.15
CA LEU A 168 16.76 -19.88 24.62
C LEU A 168 16.79 -20.92 23.49
N ALA A 169 16.75 -20.45 22.24
CA ALA A 169 16.85 -21.26 21.04
C ALA A 169 17.41 -20.41 19.89
N GLU A 170 17.96 -21.06 18.87
CA GLU A 170 18.41 -20.38 17.65
C GLU A 170 17.24 -19.63 16.99
N ALA A 171 17.52 -18.39 16.59
CA ALA A 171 16.53 -17.57 15.89
C ALA A 171 16.18 -18.18 14.53
N THR A 172 14.90 -18.31 14.24
CA THR A 172 14.42 -18.83 12.96
C THR A 172 14.15 -17.69 12.00
N VAL A 173 14.54 -17.84 10.73
CA VAL A 173 14.10 -16.93 9.67
C VAL A 173 12.75 -17.43 9.19
N ASP A 174 11.71 -16.63 9.39
CA ASP A 174 10.43 -16.81 8.75
C ASP A 174 10.38 -15.91 7.52
N ASN A 175 10.42 -16.56 6.36
CA ASN A 175 10.37 -15.93 5.06
C ASN A 175 9.29 -16.55 4.16
N ASN A 176 8.23 -17.16 4.73
CA ASN A 176 7.16 -17.80 3.93
C ASN A 176 7.74 -18.67 2.79
N ASP A 177 8.48 -19.72 3.12
CA ASP A 177 9.14 -20.63 2.15
C ASP A 177 10.08 -19.91 1.15
N GLY A 178 10.74 -18.84 1.56
CA GLY A 178 11.64 -18.06 0.70
C GLY A 178 10.99 -16.86 0.00
N GLN A 179 9.69 -16.64 0.17
CA GLN A 179 9.00 -15.48 -0.37
C GLN A 179 8.86 -14.36 0.67
N GLU A 180 9.70 -13.33 0.54
CA GLU A 180 9.58 -12.10 1.33
C GLU A 180 8.14 -11.54 1.29
N TYR A 181 7.71 -11.00 2.42
CA TYR A 181 6.41 -10.36 2.63
C TYR A 181 6.43 -8.92 2.12
N ASP A 182 5.31 -8.44 1.60
CA ASP A 182 5.14 -7.02 1.28
C ASP A 182 5.19 -6.15 2.55
N VAL A 183 5.85 -4.99 2.48
CA VAL A 183 5.82 -4.00 3.56
C VAL A 183 4.37 -3.54 3.80
N SER A 184 4.01 -3.38 5.08
CA SER A 184 2.67 -3.18 5.64
C SER A 184 1.80 -4.44 5.78
N LEU A 185 2.26 -5.62 5.33
CA LEU A 185 1.56 -6.87 5.61
C LEU A 185 1.71 -7.26 7.09
N VAL A 186 0.62 -7.67 7.72
CA VAL A 186 0.61 -8.22 9.09
C VAL A 186 0.67 -9.73 9.01
N ASN A 187 1.63 -10.32 9.71
CA ASN A 187 1.80 -11.77 9.82
C ASN A 187 1.59 -12.22 11.26
N THR A 188 1.03 -13.42 11.42
CA THR A 188 0.89 -14.09 12.73
C THR A 188 1.98 -15.14 12.88
N PHE A 189 2.74 -15.03 13.96
CA PHE A 189 3.79 -15.96 14.33
C PHE A 189 3.34 -16.78 15.52
N HIS A 190 3.82 -18.01 15.62
CA HIS A 190 3.54 -18.91 16.73
C HIS A 190 4.79 -19.19 17.54
N ALA A 191 4.62 -19.25 18.87
CA ALA A 191 5.70 -19.60 19.77
C ALA A 191 6.17 -21.04 19.53
N LYS A 192 7.46 -21.26 19.67
CA LYS A 192 8.06 -22.59 19.65
C LYS A 192 8.00 -23.21 21.05
N ASP A 193 7.83 -24.52 21.13
CA ASP A 193 8.01 -25.26 22.38
C ASP A 193 9.49 -25.31 22.78
N ILE A 194 9.80 -24.87 24.00
CA ILE A 194 11.17 -24.84 24.55
C ILE A 194 11.16 -25.57 25.89
N ALA A 195 11.98 -26.61 26.00
CA ALA A 195 12.04 -27.44 27.21
C ALA A 195 12.37 -26.61 28.46
N GLY A 196 11.56 -26.75 29.52
CA GLY A 196 11.74 -26.02 30.78
C GLY A 196 11.22 -24.58 30.77
N TYR A 197 10.64 -24.11 29.67
CA TYR A 197 10.12 -22.75 29.52
C TYR A 197 8.71 -22.75 28.91
N ARG A 198 7.88 -21.78 29.33
CA ARG A 198 6.57 -21.51 28.73
C ARG A 198 6.58 -20.13 28.06
N PRO A 199 6.01 -19.98 26.85
CA PRO A 199 5.93 -18.69 26.22
C PRO A 199 4.95 -17.78 26.98
N VAL A 200 5.27 -16.49 27.07
CA VAL A 200 4.37 -15.48 27.64
C VAL A 200 3.11 -15.32 26.78
N LYS A 201 3.27 -15.44 25.45
CA LYS A 201 2.17 -15.46 24.48
C LYS A 201 2.38 -16.58 23.48
N ALA A 202 1.32 -17.33 23.18
CA ALA A 202 1.35 -18.43 22.21
C ALA A 202 1.46 -17.94 20.75
N SER A 203 1.03 -16.71 20.46
CA SER A 203 1.16 -16.08 19.15
C SER A 203 1.44 -14.59 19.28
N LEU A 204 2.05 -14.03 18.22
CA LEU A 204 2.32 -12.61 18.07
C LEU A 204 1.99 -12.19 16.64
N GLU A 205 1.36 -11.03 16.51
CA GLU A 205 1.23 -10.36 15.21
C GLU A 205 2.38 -9.38 15.03
N ALA A 206 2.99 -9.37 13.85
CA ALA A 206 3.98 -8.36 13.48
C ALA A 206 3.76 -7.88 12.04
N THR A 207 3.80 -6.56 11.88
CA THR A 207 3.74 -5.90 10.58
C THR A 207 5.13 -5.84 9.95
N ASN A 208 5.26 -6.14 8.66
CA ASN A 208 6.51 -5.89 7.94
C ASN A 208 6.68 -4.38 7.78
N LYS A 209 7.65 -3.79 8.47
CA LYS A 209 7.78 -2.34 8.56
C LYS A 209 8.66 -1.76 7.48
N HIS A 210 9.63 -2.52 6.98
CA HIS A 210 10.63 -2.03 6.03
C HIS A 210 11.20 -3.14 5.17
N LYS A 211 11.89 -2.74 4.10
CA LYS A 211 12.64 -3.66 3.24
C LYS A 211 13.68 -4.45 4.04
N GLY A 212 13.86 -5.74 3.73
CA GLY A 212 14.86 -6.60 4.37
C GLY A 212 14.36 -7.26 5.66
N VAL A 213 15.26 -7.50 6.61
CA VAL A 213 14.96 -8.32 7.80
C VAL A 213 14.31 -7.49 8.91
N ASN A 214 13.09 -7.86 9.28
CA ASN A 214 12.34 -7.37 10.43
C ASN A 214 12.48 -8.37 11.59
N GLU A 215 12.12 -7.98 12.82
CA GLU A 215 12.30 -8.83 14.00
C GLU A 215 10.98 -9.10 14.73
N VAL A 216 10.83 -10.33 15.22
CA VAL A 216 9.78 -10.73 16.17
C VAL A 216 10.45 -11.39 17.37
N VAL A 217 9.97 -11.09 18.57
CA VAL A 217 10.55 -11.64 19.80
C VAL A 217 9.46 -12.31 20.62
N PHE A 218 9.57 -13.62 20.80
CA PHE A 218 8.81 -14.36 21.80
C PHE A 218 9.56 -14.35 23.12
N GLU A 219 8.89 -13.89 24.17
CA GLU A 219 9.39 -13.95 25.54
C GLU A 219 8.91 -15.22 26.25
N TYR A 220 9.78 -15.79 27.09
CA TYR A 220 9.53 -17.04 27.81
C TYR A 220 9.83 -16.91 29.30
N GLU A 221 9.04 -17.61 30.10
CA GLU A 221 9.23 -17.78 31.55
C GLU A 221 9.64 -19.22 31.87
N PRO A 222 10.54 -19.45 32.84
CA PRO A 222 10.84 -20.80 33.29
C PRO A 222 9.59 -21.44 33.89
N ILE A 223 9.39 -22.72 33.59
CA ILE A 223 8.34 -23.52 34.23
C ILE A 223 8.85 -23.87 35.63
N ALA A 224 8.19 -23.32 36.67
CA ALA A 224 8.56 -23.63 38.04
C ALA A 224 8.46 -25.13 38.28
N ASP A 225 9.53 -25.72 38.80
CA ASP A 225 9.60 -27.12 39.15
C ASP A 225 8.73 -27.35 40.39
N THR A 226 7.49 -27.83 40.22
CA THR A 226 6.59 -28.17 41.33
C THR A 226 6.94 -29.49 41.99
N SER A 227 8.12 -30.08 41.73
CA SER A 227 8.54 -31.35 42.31
C SER A 227 8.94 -31.28 43.79
N ASN A 228 8.85 -30.11 44.45
CA ASN A 228 9.01 -30.05 45.90
C ASN A 228 8.18 -28.91 46.55
N PRO A 229 7.04 -29.20 47.20
CA PRO A 229 6.40 -28.24 48.08
C PRO A 229 7.15 -28.24 49.41
N THR A 230 8.10 -27.31 49.61
CA THR A 230 8.61 -27.03 50.96
C THR A 230 7.55 -26.24 51.72
N THR A 231 6.57 -26.95 52.28
CA THR A 231 5.70 -26.41 53.32
C THR A 231 6.53 -26.34 54.62
N PRO A 232 6.75 -25.16 55.22
CA PRO A 232 7.22 -25.11 56.60
C PRO A 232 6.08 -25.64 57.48
N THR A 233 6.26 -26.82 58.07
CA THR A 233 5.35 -27.41 59.05
C THR A 233 5.20 -26.47 60.24
N PRO A 234 4.01 -25.93 60.54
CA PRO A 234 3.78 -25.25 61.81
C PRO A 234 3.63 -26.31 62.90
N THR A 235 4.33 -26.12 64.01
CA THR A 235 4.14 -26.92 65.23
C THR A 235 2.69 -26.83 65.69
N VAL A 236 2.02 -27.97 65.75
CA VAL A 236 0.67 -28.11 66.31
C VAL A 236 0.72 -27.86 67.82
N ALA A 237 0.08 -26.78 68.26
CA ALA A 237 -0.44 -26.66 69.61
C ALA A 237 -1.96 -26.47 69.50
N HIS A 238 -2.70 -27.46 69.99
CA HIS A 238 -4.15 -27.46 70.07
C HIS A 238 -4.56 -26.77 71.37
N PRO A 239 -5.45 -25.78 71.31
CA PRO A 239 -6.50 -25.67 72.32
C PRO A 239 -7.88 -25.46 71.69
N GLU A 240 -8.78 -26.38 72.04
CA GLU A 240 -10.23 -26.30 72.26
C GLU A 240 -11.09 -25.31 71.47
N ASP A 241 -12.15 -25.89 70.88
CA ASP A 241 -13.31 -25.27 70.27
C ASP A 241 -13.94 -24.14 71.10
N LYS A 242 -14.11 -22.98 70.46
CA LYS A 242 -15.31 -22.14 70.61
C LYS A 242 -15.69 -21.56 69.26
N GLU A 243 -16.77 -22.08 68.69
CA GLU A 243 -17.47 -21.47 67.57
C GLU A 243 -17.94 -20.05 67.95
N THR A 244 -17.75 -19.09 67.04
CA THR A 244 -18.61 -17.92 66.97
C THR A 244 -18.85 -17.60 65.49
N GLU A 245 -20.11 -17.77 65.12
CA GLU A 245 -20.75 -17.54 63.83
C GLU A 245 -20.41 -16.16 63.23
N ILE A 246 -20.00 -16.11 61.96
CA ILE A 246 -20.00 -14.90 61.13
C ILE A 246 -20.69 -15.25 59.81
N GLY A 247 -21.77 -14.53 59.53
CA GLY A 247 -22.77 -14.88 58.53
C GLY A 247 -22.54 -14.41 57.10
N ASN A 248 -23.43 -14.92 56.25
CA ASN A 248 -23.88 -14.44 54.94
C ASN A 248 -22.83 -14.20 53.84
N HIS A 249 -22.63 -15.23 53.03
CA HIS A 249 -22.23 -15.08 51.63
C HIS A 249 -23.24 -14.19 50.89
N GLY A 250 -22.76 -13.09 50.31
CA GLY A 250 -23.52 -12.33 49.31
C GLY A 250 -23.78 -13.18 48.06
N PRO A 251 -24.88 -12.93 47.32
CA PRO A 251 -25.30 -13.82 46.26
C PRO A 251 -24.28 -13.86 45.12
N LEU A 252 -23.95 -15.08 44.68
CA LEU A 252 -23.24 -15.34 43.42
C LEU A 252 -23.97 -14.65 42.26
N PRO A 253 -23.26 -14.06 41.29
CA PRO A 253 -23.88 -13.41 40.14
C PRO A 253 -24.73 -14.40 39.33
N SER A 254 -25.93 -13.96 38.94
CA SER A 254 -26.92 -14.79 38.26
C SER A 254 -26.57 -15.07 36.80
N LYS A 255 -27.11 -16.18 36.29
CA LYS A 255 -26.93 -16.75 34.95
C LYS A 255 -27.18 -15.77 33.78
N ALA A 256 -27.86 -14.64 34.02
CA ALA A 256 -28.11 -13.60 33.03
C ALA A 256 -26.88 -12.78 32.64
N GLN A 257 -25.79 -12.78 33.42
CA GLN A 257 -24.53 -12.12 33.04
C GLN A 257 -23.63 -12.96 32.12
N LEU A 258 -23.94 -14.26 31.93
CA LEU A 258 -23.15 -15.15 31.08
C LEU A 258 -23.65 -15.19 29.62
N ASP A 259 -24.90 -14.78 29.35
CA ASP A 259 -25.50 -14.88 28.01
C ASP A 259 -25.28 -13.63 27.13
N TYR A 260 -24.66 -12.56 27.63
CA TYR A 260 -24.32 -11.38 26.81
C TYR A 260 -23.09 -11.59 25.89
N HIS A 261 -22.45 -12.76 25.92
CA HIS A 261 -21.31 -13.09 25.05
C HIS A 261 -21.60 -14.26 24.09
N LYS A 262 -22.86 -14.43 23.67
CA LYS A 262 -23.26 -15.44 22.69
C LYS A 262 -24.10 -14.94 21.51
N GLU A 263 -24.09 -13.62 21.25
CA GLU A 263 -24.91 -13.02 20.17
C GLU A 263 -24.14 -12.27 19.07
N GLU A 264 -22.84 -12.55 18.85
CA GLU A 264 -22.14 -12.07 17.63
C GLU A 264 -21.39 -13.18 16.86
N LEU A 265 -21.99 -14.38 16.74
CA LEU A 265 -21.48 -15.44 15.85
C LEU A 265 -22.53 -15.97 14.85
N ALA A 266 -23.52 -15.16 14.48
CA ALA A 266 -24.52 -15.54 13.48
C ALA A 266 -24.87 -14.41 12.49
N ALA A 267 -23.87 -13.82 11.85
CA ALA A 267 -24.06 -13.13 10.58
C ALA A 267 -22.73 -13.10 9.84
N PHE A 268 -22.47 -14.07 8.96
CA PHE A 268 -21.66 -13.95 7.72
C PHE A 268 -21.35 -15.33 7.09
N ILE A 269 -22.29 -16.27 7.12
CA ILE A 269 -22.33 -17.31 6.10
C ILE A 269 -23.72 -17.26 5.49
N HIS A 270 -23.85 -16.54 4.38
CA HIS A 270 -24.68 -16.84 3.20
C HIS A 270 -24.72 -15.59 2.30
N TYR A 271 -23.69 -15.41 1.48
CA TYR A 271 -23.85 -14.65 0.24
C TYR A 271 -23.09 -15.35 -0.88
N GLY A 272 -23.80 -16.17 -1.63
CA GLY A 272 -23.23 -16.91 -2.75
C GLY A 272 -24.13 -17.99 -3.35
N MET A 273 -25.43 -17.75 -3.53
CA MET A 273 -26.25 -18.52 -4.49
C MET A 273 -27.40 -17.67 -5.08
N ASN A 274 -27.26 -17.38 -6.39
CA ASN A 274 -28.26 -17.08 -7.43
C ASN A 274 -29.29 -15.95 -7.23
N THR A 275 -29.17 -14.90 -8.05
CA THR A 275 -29.94 -14.72 -9.32
C THR A 275 -29.18 -13.80 -10.26
#